data_AF-A0A9D6V666-F1
#
_entry.id   AF-A0A9D6V666-F1
#
_cell.length_a   1.000
_cell.length_b   1.000
_cell.length_c   1.000
_cell.angle_alpha   90.00
_cell.angle_beta   90.00
_cell.angle_gamma   90.00
#
_symmetry.space_group_name_H-M   'P 1'
#
loop_
_entity.id
_entity.type
_entity.pdbx_description
1 polymer ?
#
loop_
_entity_poly.entity_id
_entity_poly.type
_entity_poly.pdbx_seq_one_letter_code
_entity_poly.pdbx_strand_id
1 'polypeptide(L)'
;MRENGLKVASSTGAVTKIVELFAFFHDSKRVNESRDPGHGARAAAFVKELNGSFLFLDPYELDLLTYACRHHTDGKTEGDITVQTCWDADRLDLWRASIWPREEYLCTEAARAPEMIRWACSRVPRIL
;
A
#
# COMPACT_ATOMS: atom_id res chain seq x y z
N MET A 1 -3.39 6.17 4.19
CA MET A 1 -3.17 5.10 3.21
C MET A 1 -4.34 4.92 2.22
N ARG A 2 -5.50 4.36 2.63
CA ARG A 2 -6.61 3.95 1.72
C ARG A 2 -6.99 5.00 0.67
N GLU A 3 -7.17 6.25 1.08
CA GLU A 3 -7.58 7.30 0.16
C GLU A 3 -6.49 7.69 -0.86
N ASN A 4 -5.19 7.53 -0.55
CA ASN A 4 -4.12 7.66 -1.56
C ASN A 4 -4.33 6.60 -2.64
N GLY A 5 -4.51 5.35 -2.22
CA GLY A 5 -4.65 4.22 -3.13
C GLY A 5 -5.87 4.33 -4.02
N LEU A 6 -7.02 4.72 -3.49
CA LEU A 6 -8.23 4.89 -4.30
C LEU A 6 -8.09 6.00 -5.36
N LYS A 7 -7.38 7.09 -5.03
CA LYS A 7 -7.13 8.18 -5.98
C LYS A 7 -6.11 7.78 -7.07
N VAL A 8 -5.10 7.00 -6.73
CA VAL A 8 -4.19 6.44 -7.74
C VAL A 8 -4.92 5.41 -8.60
N ALA A 9 -5.70 4.51 -7.99
CA ALA A 9 -6.48 3.48 -8.67
C ALA A 9 -7.47 4.06 -9.69
N SER A 10 -8.06 5.23 -9.43
CA SER A 10 -8.95 5.89 -10.39
C SER A 10 -8.24 6.30 -11.68
N SER A 11 -6.91 6.39 -11.67
CA SER A 11 -6.09 6.75 -12.83
C SER A 11 -5.40 5.53 -13.47
N THR A 12 -5.15 4.46 -12.70
CA THR A 12 -4.40 3.29 -13.15
C THR A 12 -5.28 2.10 -13.52
N GLY A 13 -6.53 2.06 -13.08
CA GLY A 13 -7.43 0.91 -13.26
C GLY A 13 -7.13 -0.26 -12.29
N ALA A 14 -6.34 -0.03 -11.25
CA ALA A 14 -6.06 -1.02 -10.21
C ALA A 14 -7.33 -1.55 -9.54
N VAL A 15 -7.30 -2.82 -9.12
CA VAL A 15 -8.44 -3.47 -8.44
C VAL A 15 -8.62 -2.84 -7.05
N THR A 16 -9.61 -1.95 -6.93
CA THR A 16 -9.85 -1.16 -5.71
C THR A 16 -10.06 -2.01 -4.47
N LYS A 17 -10.76 -3.15 -4.59
CA LYS A 17 -10.93 -4.11 -3.49
C LYS A 17 -9.60 -4.51 -2.85
N ILE A 18 -8.57 -4.77 -3.65
CA ILE A 18 -7.26 -5.17 -3.16
C ILE A 18 -6.52 -4.00 -2.53
N VAL A 19 -6.62 -2.80 -3.12
CA VAL A 19 -6.04 -1.58 -2.57
C VAL A 19 -6.61 -1.28 -1.17
N GLU A 20 -7.92 -1.44 -1.00
CA GLU A 20 -8.57 -1.24 0.30
C GLU A 20 -8.17 -2.29 1.33
N LEU A 21 -8.14 -3.57 0.95
CA LEU A 21 -7.70 -4.65 1.85
C LEU A 21 -6.22 -4.48 2.23
N PHE A 22 -5.36 -4.10 1.30
CA PHE A 22 -3.96 -3.83 1.58
C PHE A 22 -3.81 -2.67 2.58
N ALA A 23 -4.62 -1.60 2.46
CA ALA A 23 -4.65 -0.52 3.43
C ALA A 23 -4.95 -0.99 4.87
N PHE A 24 -5.77 -2.03 5.01
CA PHE A 24 -6.12 -2.61 6.31
C PHE A 24 -5.06 -3.59 6.84
N PHE A 25 -4.43 -4.38 5.96
CA PHE A 25 -3.61 -5.53 6.38
C PHE A 25 -2.09 -5.32 6.35
N HIS A 26 -1.52 -4.45 5.49
CA HIS A 26 -0.07 -4.43 5.22
C HIS A 26 0.80 -4.31 6.49
N ASP A 27 0.37 -3.46 7.43
CA ASP A 27 1.02 -3.21 8.72
C ASP A 27 0.36 -3.93 9.92
N SER A 28 -0.70 -4.72 9.70
CA SER A 28 -1.52 -5.28 10.78
C SER A 28 -0.80 -6.32 11.65
N LYS A 29 0.41 -6.72 11.25
CA LYS A 29 1.26 -7.70 11.95
C LYS A 29 2.62 -7.13 12.33
N ARG A 30 2.73 -5.80 12.48
CA ARG A 30 3.86 -5.19 13.18
C ARG A 30 3.90 -5.69 14.63
N VAL A 31 5.10 -5.97 15.13
CA VAL A 31 5.31 -6.35 16.54
C VAL A 31 5.86 -5.19 17.37
N ASN A 32 6.26 -4.10 16.71
CA ASN A 32 6.72 -2.86 17.34
C ASN A 32 6.59 -1.67 16.38
N GLU A 33 6.76 -0.46 16.92
CA GLU A 33 6.68 0.81 16.17
C GLU A 33 8.00 1.23 15.50
N SER A 34 9.07 0.44 15.65
CA SER A 34 10.40 0.70 15.10
C SER A 34 10.66 -0.19 13.88
N ARG A 35 11.91 -0.65 13.71
CA ARG A 35 12.34 -1.54 12.63
C ARG A 35 11.79 -2.96 12.86
N ASP A 36 11.00 -3.42 11.90
CA ASP A 36 10.40 -4.76 11.92
C ASP A 36 10.41 -5.41 10.53
N PRO A 37 11.54 -5.90 10.00
CA PRO A 37 11.65 -6.30 8.59
C PRO A 37 10.72 -7.46 8.15
N GLY A 38 10.08 -8.16 9.10
CA GLY A 38 9.22 -9.31 8.81
C GLY A 38 7.71 -9.03 8.81
N HIS A 39 7.25 -7.80 9.12
CA HIS A 39 5.82 -7.54 9.28
C HIS A 39 5.02 -7.79 8.00
N GLY A 40 5.52 -7.38 6.83
CA GLY A 40 4.84 -7.63 5.55
C GLY A 40 4.64 -9.13 5.28
N ALA A 41 5.65 -9.96 5.57
CA ALA A 41 5.54 -11.41 5.40
C ALA A 41 4.51 -12.03 6.37
N ARG A 42 4.45 -11.54 7.62
CA ARG A 42 3.44 -11.98 8.59
C ARG A 42 2.04 -11.50 8.22
N ALA A 43 1.89 -10.28 7.71
CA ALA A 43 0.63 -9.76 7.19
C ALA A 43 0.11 -10.61 6.02
N ALA A 44 0.99 -10.98 5.08
CA ALA A 44 0.64 -11.87 3.97
C ALA A 44 0.21 -13.27 4.45
N ALA A 45 0.88 -13.84 5.46
CA ALA A 45 0.46 -15.11 6.06
C ALA A 45 -0.92 -14.99 6.72
N PHE A 46 -1.17 -13.90 7.46
CA PHE A 46 -2.45 -13.65 8.11
C PHE A 46 -3.61 -13.49 7.12
N VAL A 47 -3.40 -12.79 6.00
CA VAL A 47 -4.39 -12.70 4.93
C VAL A 47 -4.78 -14.10 4.41
N LYS A 48 -3.80 -15.01 4.25
CA LYS A 48 -4.08 -16.39 3.82
C LYS A 48 -4.88 -17.17 4.85
N GLU A 49 -4.58 -17.00 6.15
CA GLU A 49 -5.33 -17.63 7.24
C GLU A 49 -6.80 -17.17 7.28
N LEU A 50 -7.07 -15.90 6.96
CA LEU A 50 -8.42 -15.34 6.96
C LEU A 50 -9.22 -15.67 5.68
N ASN A 51 -8.57 -16.06 4.59
CA ASN A 51 -9.26 -16.37 3.34
C ASN A 51 -10.02 -17.71 3.43
N GLY A 52 -11.29 -17.70 3.04
CA GLY A 52 -12.25 -18.79 3.20
C GLY A 52 -13.11 -18.70 4.46
N SER A 53 -12.82 -17.76 5.38
CA SER A 53 -13.61 -17.55 6.60
C SER A 53 -14.10 -16.11 6.77
N PHE A 54 -13.18 -15.15 6.66
CA PHE A 54 -13.47 -13.71 6.76
C PHE A 54 -13.23 -12.96 5.46
N LEU A 55 -12.31 -13.45 4.64
CA LEU A 55 -12.08 -12.98 3.27
C LEU A 55 -12.55 -14.06 2.29
N PHE A 56 -13.03 -13.65 1.13
CA PHE A 56 -13.44 -14.55 0.05
C PHE A 56 -12.84 -14.05 -1.27
N LEU A 57 -11.51 -14.07 -1.32
CA LEU A 57 -10.73 -13.70 -2.50
C LEU A 57 -10.52 -14.92 -3.38
N ASP A 58 -10.64 -14.70 -4.69
CA ASP A 58 -10.21 -15.71 -5.66
C ASP A 58 -8.67 -15.88 -5.64
N PRO A 59 -8.11 -16.91 -6.30
CA PRO A 59 -6.67 -17.14 -6.28
C PRO A 59 -5.82 -15.98 -6.79
N TYR A 60 -6.30 -15.23 -7.79
CA TYR A 60 -5.59 -14.09 -8.37
C TYR A 60 -5.57 -12.91 -7.39
N GLU A 61 -6.72 -12.58 -6.82
CA GLU A 61 -6.86 -11.52 -5.83
C GLU A 61 -6.05 -11.81 -4.55
N LEU A 62 -6.09 -13.06 -4.08
CA LEU A 62 -5.29 -13.49 -2.94
C LEU A 62 -3.79 -13.33 -3.22
N ASP A 63 -3.35 -13.67 -4.43
CA ASP A 63 -1.94 -13.50 -4.83
C ASP A 63 -1.55 -12.02 -4.85
N LEU A 64 -2.36 -11.16 -5.48
CA LEU A 64 -2.11 -9.71 -5.49
C LEU A 64 -1.99 -9.13 -4.07
N LEU A 65 -2.96 -9.43 -3.19
CA LEU A 65 -2.96 -8.88 -1.84
C LEU A 65 -1.77 -9.41 -1.02
N THR A 66 -1.49 -10.71 -1.07
CA THR A 66 -0.41 -11.30 -0.28
C THR A 66 0.97 -10.90 -0.80
N TYR A 67 1.14 -10.75 -2.11
CA TYR A 67 2.37 -10.24 -2.70
C TYR A 67 2.60 -8.77 -2.35
N ALA A 68 1.57 -7.92 -2.47
CA ALA A 68 1.65 -6.52 -2.09
C ALA A 68 2.05 -6.37 -0.62
N CYS A 69 1.36 -7.06 0.31
CA CYS A 69 1.68 -7.07 1.74
C CYS A 69 3.11 -7.52 2.01
N ARG A 70 3.55 -8.63 1.41
CA ARG A 70 4.88 -9.20 1.68
C ARG A 70 6.02 -8.24 1.31
N HIS A 71 5.87 -7.49 0.23
CA HIS A 71 6.98 -6.79 -0.41
C HIS A 71 6.92 -5.26 -0.33
N HIS A 72 5.94 -4.69 0.36
CA HIS A 72 5.73 -3.22 0.37
C HIS A 72 6.94 -2.42 0.88
N THR A 73 7.76 -2.98 1.77
CA THR A 73 8.99 -2.36 2.29
C THR A 73 10.27 -2.69 1.54
N ASP A 74 10.21 -3.51 0.48
CA ASP A 74 11.41 -3.99 -0.22
C ASP A 74 11.98 -2.99 -1.23
N GLY A 75 11.33 -1.84 -1.41
CA GLY A 75 11.74 -0.82 -2.39
C GLY A 75 11.46 -1.20 -3.85
N LYS A 76 10.68 -2.25 -4.11
CA LYS A 76 10.29 -2.66 -5.46
C LYS A 76 9.37 -1.64 -6.13
N THR A 77 9.50 -1.45 -7.43
CA THR A 77 8.66 -0.51 -8.22
C THR A 77 7.99 -1.16 -9.42
N GLU A 78 8.27 -2.43 -9.70
CA GLU A 78 7.70 -3.19 -10.82
C GLU A 78 6.79 -4.31 -10.31
N GLY A 79 5.72 -4.60 -11.07
CA GLY A 79 4.74 -5.65 -10.74
C GLY A 79 3.39 -5.43 -11.41
N ASP A 80 2.36 -6.16 -10.98
CA ASP A 80 0.97 -5.88 -11.38
C ASP A 80 0.57 -4.44 -11.01
N ILE A 81 -0.27 -3.81 -11.82
CA ILE A 81 -0.69 -2.41 -11.61
C ILE A 81 -1.39 -2.20 -10.25
N THR A 82 -2.08 -3.22 -9.75
CA THR A 82 -2.74 -3.20 -8.44
C THR A 82 -1.71 -3.25 -7.32
N VAL A 83 -0.70 -4.11 -7.44
CA VAL A 83 0.41 -4.20 -6.47
C VAL A 83 1.20 -2.90 -6.42
N GLN A 84 1.54 -2.35 -7.59
CA GLN A 84 2.20 -1.04 -7.70
C GLN A 84 1.40 0.07 -7.02
N THR A 85 0.08 0.09 -7.26
CA THR A 85 -0.83 1.08 -6.66
C THR A 85 -0.90 0.93 -5.13
N CYS A 86 -0.88 -0.30 -4.61
CA CYS A 86 -0.78 -0.55 -3.17
C CYS A 86 0.50 0.06 -2.58
N TRP A 87 1.66 -0.19 -3.20
CA TRP A 87 2.94 0.36 -2.74
C TRP A 87 3.01 1.88 -2.87
N ASP A 88 2.46 2.45 -3.94
CA ASP A 88 2.34 3.90 -4.10
C ASP A 88 1.50 4.51 -2.99
N ALA A 89 0.37 3.90 -2.66
CA ALA A 89 -0.52 4.37 -1.61
C ALA A 89 0.14 4.40 -0.23
N ASP A 90 0.97 3.42 0.07
CA ASP A 90 1.78 3.32 1.30
C ASP A 90 2.91 4.37 1.31
N ARG A 91 3.68 4.47 0.22
CA ARG A 91 4.78 5.43 0.10
C ARG A 91 4.32 6.88 0.11
N LEU A 92 3.17 7.19 -0.48
CA LEU A 92 2.52 8.50 -0.39
C LEU A 92 2.03 8.82 1.03
N ASP A 93 1.81 7.80 1.87
CA ASP A 93 1.36 7.97 3.26
C ASP A 93 2.50 8.27 4.22
N LEU A 94 3.76 8.09 3.80
CA LEU A 94 4.96 8.31 4.62
C LEU A 94 5.08 9.75 5.17
N TRP A 95 4.39 10.72 4.56
CA TRP A 95 4.35 12.08 5.09
C TRP A 95 3.76 12.16 6.51
N ARG A 96 2.89 11.22 6.91
CA ARG A 96 2.41 11.10 8.29
C ARG A 96 3.54 10.84 9.31
N ALA A 97 4.65 10.29 8.84
CA ALA A 97 5.87 10.06 9.60
C ALA A 97 6.95 11.13 9.31
N SER A 98 6.57 12.29 8.76
CA SER A 98 7.47 13.38 8.36
C SER A 98 8.51 13.00 7.29
N ILE A 99 8.22 11.97 6.49
CA ILE A 99 9.06 11.54 5.37
C ILE A 99 8.39 11.98 4.08
N TRP A 100 9.05 12.88 3.34
CA TRP A 100 8.53 13.35 2.07
C TRP A 100 8.56 12.24 1.00
N PRO A 101 7.42 11.92 0.34
CA PRO A 101 7.39 10.94 -0.75
C PRO A 101 8.29 11.39 -1.89
N ARG A 102 9.21 10.52 -2.31
CA ARG A 102 10.11 10.80 -3.44
C ARG A 102 9.66 10.06 -4.69
N GLU A 103 9.68 10.79 -5.79
CA GLU A 103 9.23 10.30 -7.10
C GLU A 103 9.96 9.02 -7.53
N GLU A 104 11.28 8.93 -7.25
CA GLU A 104 12.09 7.77 -7.63
C GLU A 104 11.67 6.45 -6.95
N TYR A 105 10.89 6.52 -5.87
CA TYR A 105 10.36 5.35 -5.16
C TYR A 105 8.89 5.08 -5.48
N LEU A 106 8.23 5.90 -6.29
CA LEU A 106 6.87 5.68 -6.73
C LEU A 106 6.85 4.85 -8.02
N CYS A 107 5.89 3.94 -8.11
CA CYS A 107 5.73 2.95 -9.16
C CYS A 107 5.06 3.57 -10.39
N THR A 108 3.89 4.20 -10.20
CA THR A 108 3.03 4.64 -11.30
C THR A 108 3.20 6.13 -11.63
N GLU A 109 3.01 6.49 -12.90
CA GLU A 109 2.98 7.90 -13.34
C GLU A 109 1.94 8.73 -12.58
N ALA A 110 0.78 8.13 -12.28
CA ALA A 110 -0.27 8.76 -11.49
C ALA A 110 0.17 9.11 -10.06
N ALA A 111 0.98 8.24 -9.42
CA ALA A 111 1.53 8.51 -8.11
C ALA A 111 2.69 9.52 -8.14
N ARG A 112 3.53 9.46 -9.18
CA ARG A 112 4.67 10.37 -9.41
C ARG A 112 4.26 11.81 -9.66
N ALA A 113 3.04 12.03 -10.17
CA ALA A 113 2.51 13.34 -10.47
C ALA A 113 2.68 14.32 -9.28
N PRO A 114 3.32 15.50 -9.46
CA PRO A 114 3.58 16.43 -8.36
C PRO A 114 2.31 16.88 -7.61
N GLU A 115 1.19 17.00 -8.30
CA GLU A 115 -0.12 17.28 -7.72
C GLU A 115 -0.63 16.15 -6.83
N MET A 116 -0.35 14.88 -7.17
CA MET A 116 -0.73 13.74 -6.36
C MET A 116 0.06 13.71 -5.05
N ILE A 117 1.38 13.92 -5.12
CA ILE A 117 2.26 14.03 -3.94
C ILE A 117 1.79 15.19 -3.04
N ARG A 118 1.59 16.38 -3.60
CA ARG A 118 1.10 17.55 -2.84
C ARG A 118 -0.25 17.28 -2.18
N TRP A 119 -1.17 16.68 -2.93
CA TRP A 119 -2.49 16.35 -2.40
C TRP A 119 -2.39 15.33 -1.25
N ALA A 120 -1.62 14.25 -1.41
CA ALA A 120 -1.41 13.25 -0.36
C ALA A 120 -0.86 13.91 0.92
N CYS A 121 0.16 14.75 0.80
CA CYS A 121 0.78 15.44 1.92
C CYS A 121 -0.14 16.49 2.58
N SER A 122 -0.98 17.18 1.81
CA SER A 122 -1.85 18.26 2.31
C SER A 122 -2.92 17.80 3.32
N ARG A 123 -3.20 16.50 3.35
CA ARG A 123 -4.23 15.90 4.21
C ARG A 123 -3.71 15.46 5.57
N VAL A 124 -2.40 15.44 5.77
CA VAL A 124 -1.80 15.17 7.07
C VAL A 124 -1.84 16.46 7.88
N PRO A 125 -2.56 16.50 9.02
CA PRO A 125 -2.59 17.69 9.86
C PRO A 125 -1.19 18.05 10.32
N ARG A 126 -0.78 19.31 10.10
CA ARG A 126 0.41 19.84 10.77
C ARG A 126 0.04 20.10 12.22
N ILE A 127 0.56 19.28 13.13
CA ILE A 127 0.62 19.64 14.53
C ILE A 127 1.71 20.71 14.62
N LEU A 128 1.29 21.98 14.62
CA LEU A 128 2.14 23.13 14.96
C LEU A 128 2.27 23.25 16.48
#